data_AF-A0A352JGD6-F1
#
_entry.id   AF-A0A352JGD6-F1
#
_cell.length_a   1.000
_cell.length_b   1.000
_cell.length_c   1.000
_cell.angle_alpha   90.00
_cell.angle_beta   90.00
_cell.angle_gamma   90.00
#
_symmetry.space_group_name_H-M   'P 1'
#
loop_
_entity.id
_entity.type
_entity.pdbx_description
1 polymer ?
#
loop_
_entity_poly.entity_id
_entity_poly.type
_entity_poly.pdbx_seq_one_letter_code
_entity_poly.pdbx_strand_id
1 'polypeptide(L)'
;MSGNLTEAYKLGMKAYDQCHTPTVRSLWDAFCSEFSELFAEPSQDEAWDVLHSFGRLTWKLTGIPLFWLAKPTVEKHGRRFAESGCIRSSRNCLGNCCQKDSDD
;
A
#
# COMPACT_ATOMS: atom_id res chain seq x y z
N MET A 1 -6.40 -18.32 7.74
CA MET A 1 -6.53 -17.90 6.32
C MET A 1 -5.61 -16.71 5.98
N SER A 2 -4.34 -16.69 6.41
CA SER A 2 -3.42 -15.53 6.19
C SER A 2 -2.71 -15.58 4.82
N GLY A 3 -2.62 -16.76 4.18
CA GLY A 3 -1.97 -16.93 2.88
C GLY A 3 -2.65 -16.19 1.71
N ASN A 4 -3.96 -15.92 1.77
CA ASN A 4 -4.68 -15.25 0.69
C ASN A 4 -4.43 -13.72 0.69
N LEU A 5 -4.40 -13.09 1.86
CA LEU A 5 -4.27 -11.63 1.97
C LEU A 5 -2.87 -11.13 1.59
N THR A 6 -1.83 -11.89 1.90
CA THR A 6 -0.45 -11.55 1.49
C THR A 6 -0.27 -11.59 -0.03
N GLU A 7 -0.86 -12.58 -0.71
CA GLU A 7 -0.82 -12.66 -2.17
C GLU A 7 -1.68 -11.57 -2.81
N ALA A 8 -2.88 -11.31 -2.28
CA ALA A 8 -3.70 -10.18 -2.70
C ALA A 8 -2.96 -8.84 -2.54
N TYR A 9 -2.22 -8.66 -1.45
CA TYR A 9 -1.37 -7.49 -1.26
C TYR A 9 -0.28 -7.38 -2.34
N LYS A 10 0.45 -8.47 -2.63
CA LYS A 10 1.48 -8.46 -3.68
C LYS A 10 0.91 -8.12 -5.04
N LEU A 11 -0.22 -8.72 -5.40
CA LEU A 11 -0.93 -8.44 -6.66
C LEU A 11 -1.40 -6.98 -6.72
N GLY A 12 -2.02 -6.48 -5.65
CA GLY A 12 -2.48 -5.11 -5.57
C GLY A 12 -1.34 -4.09 -5.62
N MET A 13 -0.20 -4.38 -4.98
CA MET A 13 0.98 -3.52 -5.06
C MET A 13 1.55 -3.49 -6.47
N LYS A 14 1.58 -4.64 -7.16
CA LYS A 14 2.01 -4.73 -8.56
C LYS A 14 1.11 -3.92 -9.48
N ALA A 15 -0.21 -4.06 -9.36
CA ALA A 15 -1.17 -3.29 -10.14
C ALA A 15 -1.05 -1.78 -9.86
N TYR A 16 -0.90 -1.41 -8.59
CA TYR A 16 -0.71 -0.02 -8.19
C TYR A 16 0.58 0.58 -8.75
N ASP A 17 1.70 -0.15 -8.67
CA ASP A 17 3.00 0.33 -9.14
C ASP A 17 3.09 0.42 -10.68
N GLN A 18 2.26 -0.34 -11.41
CA GLN A 18 2.09 -0.19 -12.87
C GLN A 18 1.44 1.15 -13.23
N CYS A 19 0.44 1.57 -12.45
CA CYS A 19 -0.17 2.89 -12.62
C CYS A 19 0.70 4.04 -12.09
N HIS A 20 1.35 3.82 -10.96
CA HIS A 20 2.06 4.82 -10.19
C HIS A 20 3.50 4.36 -10.02
N THR A 21 4.34 4.69 -11.00
CA THR A 21 5.74 4.24 -10.99
C THR A 21 6.42 4.62 -9.67
N PRO A 22 6.93 3.65 -8.88
CA PRO A 22 7.49 3.92 -7.57
C PRO A 22 8.88 4.53 -7.70
N THR A 23 8.92 5.86 -7.77
CA THR A 23 10.14 6.68 -7.71
C THR A 23 10.48 7.01 -6.26
N VAL A 24 11.72 7.41 -5.98
CA VAL A 24 12.11 7.85 -4.63
C VAL A 24 11.24 9.03 -4.18
N ARG A 25 10.98 9.99 -5.08
CA ARG A 25 10.14 11.15 -4.79
C ARG A 25 8.70 10.76 -4.46
N SER A 26 8.06 9.93 -5.28
CA SER A 26 6.68 9.51 -5.02
C SER A 26 6.54 8.65 -3.75
N LEU A 27 7.57 7.87 -3.39
CA LEU A 27 7.60 7.13 -2.13
C LEU A 27 7.84 8.04 -0.92
N TRP A 28 8.67 9.07 -1.07
CA TRP A 28 8.87 10.11 -0.06
C TRP A 28 7.58 10.91 0.18
N ASP A 29 6.91 11.35 -0.89
CA ASP A 29 5.64 12.06 -0.82
C ASP A 29 4.57 11.21 -0.13
N ALA A 30 4.51 9.90 -0.44
CA ALA A 30 3.62 8.96 0.24
C ALA A 30 3.93 8.86 1.74
N PHE A 31 5.20 8.70 2.11
CA PHE A 31 5.61 8.68 3.53
C PHE A 31 5.21 9.97 4.26
N CYS A 32 5.45 11.14 3.67
CA CYS A 32 5.05 12.42 4.25
C CYS A 32 3.52 12.56 4.39
N SER A 33 2.74 12.00 3.45
CA SER A 33 1.28 11.97 3.53
C SER A 33 0.82 11.15 4.74
N GLU A 34 1.25 9.89 4.86
CA GLU A 34 0.86 9.01 5.98
C GLU A 34 1.37 9.60 7.33
N PHE A 35 2.53 10.26 7.34
CA PHE A 35 3.03 10.95 8.54
C PHE A 35 2.16 12.16 8.93
N SER A 36 1.62 12.87 7.93
CA SER A 36 0.67 13.97 8.16
C SER A 36 -0.66 13.45 8.67
N GLU A 37 -1.15 12.31 8.16
CA GLU A 37 -2.35 11.61 8.65
C GLU A 37 -2.17 11.19 10.11
N LEU A 38 -1.03 10.59 10.46
CA LEU A 38 -0.69 10.26 11.85
C LEU A 38 -0.64 11.49 12.77
N PHE A 39 -0.13 12.62 12.30
CA PHE A 39 -0.06 13.83 13.12
C PHE A 39 -1.43 14.49 13.31
N ALA A 40 -2.28 14.47 12.26
CA ALA A 40 -3.62 15.02 12.31
C ALA A 40 -4.56 14.17 13.18
N GLU A 41 -4.52 12.85 13.03
CA GLU A 41 -5.36 11.90 13.75
C GLU A 41 -4.52 10.71 14.25
N PRO A 42 -3.80 10.86 15.39
CA PRO A 42 -2.93 9.82 15.90
C PRO A 42 -3.68 8.52 16.20
N SER A 43 -3.34 7.45 15.48
CA SER A 43 -3.90 6.12 15.69
C SER A 43 -2.88 5.01 15.44
N GLN A 44 -3.17 3.81 15.93
CA GLN A 44 -2.31 2.65 15.66
C GLN A 44 -2.29 2.30 14.16
N ASP A 45 -3.42 2.47 13.46
CA ASP A 45 -3.51 2.17 12.04
C ASP A 45 -2.63 3.12 11.21
N GLU A 46 -2.61 4.41 11.56
CA GLU A 46 -1.74 5.41 10.91
C GLU A 46 -0.27 5.16 11.23
N ALA A 47 0.06 4.71 12.45
CA ALA A 47 1.43 4.37 12.81
C ALA A 47 1.96 3.19 11.96
N TRP A 48 1.09 2.20 11.67
CA TRP A 48 1.44 1.11 10.76
C TRP A 48 1.58 1.58 9.31
N ASP A 49 0.77 2.54 8.85
CA ASP A 49 0.87 3.10 7.50
C ASP A 49 2.14 3.93 7.30
N VAL A 50 2.56 4.66 8.33
CA VAL A 50 3.87 5.33 8.37
C VAL A 50 5.02 4.32 8.30
N LEU A 51 4.97 3.25 9.12
CA LEU A 51 6.00 2.20 9.08
C LEU A 51 6.05 1.51 7.71
N HIS A 52 4.88 1.26 7.12
CA HIS A 52 4.75 0.64 5.81
C HIS A 52 5.34 1.51 4.69
N SER A 53 4.92 2.77 4.61
CA SER A 53 5.37 3.73 3.60
C SER A 53 6.87 4.02 3.72
N PHE A 54 7.38 4.17 4.95
CA PHE A 54 8.82 4.26 5.21
C PHE A 54 9.55 3.00 4.77
N GLY A 55 9.03 1.82 5.11
CA GLY A 55 9.61 0.54 4.71
C GLY A 55 9.70 0.35 3.18
N ARG A 56 8.75 0.90 2.42
CA ARG A 56 8.80 0.92 0.95
C ARG A 56 9.86 1.85 0.42
N LEU A 57 10.01 3.04 1.03
CA LEU A 57 11.07 3.97 0.69
C LEU A 57 12.45 3.35 0.96
N THR A 58 12.66 2.73 2.13
CA THR A 58 13.92 2.06 2.45
C THR A 58 14.21 0.92 1.48
N TRP A 59 13.20 0.14 1.10
CA TRP A 59 13.37 -0.94 0.12
C TRP A 59 13.89 -0.40 -1.22
N LYS A 60 13.34 0.72 -1.71
CA LYS A 60 13.82 1.34 -2.95
C LYS A 60 15.28 1.77 -2.90
N LEU A 61 15.76 2.18 -1.72
CA LEU A 61 17.11 2.68 -1.50
C LEU A 61 18.13 1.57 -1.21
N THR A 62 17.75 0.54 -0.45
CA THR A 62 18.68 -0.44 0.11
C THR A 62 18.44 -1.88 -0.37
N GLY A 63 17.30 -2.16 -0.99
CA GLY A 63 16.88 -3.52 -1.34
C GLY A 63 16.32 -4.33 -0.17
N ILE A 64 16.29 -3.78 1.06
CA ILE A 64 15.79 -4.48 2.25
C ILE A 64 14.28 -4.20 2.44
N PRO A 65 13.41 -5.22 2.41
CA PRO A 65 11.96 -5.03 2.38
C PRO A 65 11.33 -4.83 3.76
N LEU A 66 11.67 -3.73 4.45
CA LEU A 66 11.23 -3.46 5.83
C LEU A 66 9.71 -3.25 5.97
N PHE A 67 9.00 -2.96 4.88
CA PHE A 67 7.53 -2.80 4.88
C PHE A 67 6.79 -4.06 5.33
N TRP A 68 7.41 -5.25 5.30
CA TRP A 68 6.83 -6.48 5.85
C TRP A 68 6.65 -6.45 7.37
N LEU A 69 7.39 -5.59 8.07
CA LEU A 69 7.22 -5.39 9.51
C LEU A 69 5.87 -4.72 9.83
N ALA A 70 5.32 -3.94 8.89
CA ALA A 70 4.00 -3.34 8.99
C ALA A 70 2.89 -4.31 8.57
N LYS A 71 2.87 -5.50 9.19
CA LYS A 71 1.91 -6.58 8.88
C LYS A 71 0.45 -6.11 8.89
N PRO A 72 -0.03 -5.30 9.86
CA PRO A 72 -1.42 -4.82 9.86
C PRO A 72 -1.78 -4.03 8.59
N THR A 73 -0.89 -3.14 8.14
CA THR A 73 -1.10 -2.39 6.89
C THR A 73 -1.04 -3.29 5.66
N VAL A 74 -0.13 -4.27 5.64
CA VAL A 74 -0.07 -5.26 4.56
C VAL A 74 -1.37 -6.06 4.45
N GLU A 75 -1.89 -6.56 5.57
CA GLU A 75 -3.16 -7.30 5.58
C GLU A 75 -4.36 -6.38 5.25
N LYS A 76 -4.36 -5.13 5.75
CA LYS A 76 -5.37 -4.11 5.41
C LYS A 76 -5.43 -3.85 3.92
N HIS A 77 -4.27 -3.62 3.29
CA HIS A 77 -4.14 -3.41 1.86
C HIS A 77 -4.49 -4.64 1.03
N GLY A 78 -4.04 -5.82 1.46
CA GLY A 78 -4.40 -7.09 0.81
C GLY A 78 -5.90 -7.35 0.83
N ARG A 79 -6.58 -7.06 1.96
CA ARG A 79 -8.03 -7.16 2.08
C ARG A 79 -8.75 -6.17 1.18
N ARG A 80 -8.33 -4.90 1.13
CA ARG A 80 -8.91 -3.90 0.21
C ARG A 80 -8.83 -4.38 -1.23
N PHE A 81 -7.68 -4.93 -1.63
CA PHE A 81 -7.49 -5.44 -2.98
C PHE A 81 -8.36 -6.67 -3.25
N ALA A 82 -8.44 -7.61 -2.31
CA ALA A 82 -9.29 -8.79 -2.44
C ALA A 82 -10.80 -8.45 -2.54
N GLU A 83 -11.24 -7.40 -1.84
CA GLU A 83 -12.66 -7.00 -1.80
C GLU A 83 -13.06 -6.09 -2.96
N SER A 84 -12.16 -5.22 -3.42
CA SER A 84 -12.51 -4.13 -4.35
C SER A 84 -11.66 -4.07 -5.62
N GLY A 85 -10.66 -4.95 -5.74
CA GLY A 85 -9.67 -4.89 -6.81
C GLY A 85 -8.69 -3.73 -6.69
N CYS A 86 -8.76 -2.92 -5.61
CA CYS A 86 -7.90 -1.75 -5.40
C CYS A 86 -7.20 -1.80 -4.05
N ILE A 87 -5.89 -1.48 -4.04
CA ILE A 87 -5.09 -1.56 -2.81
C ILE A 87 -5.22 -0.32 -1.91
N ARG A 88 -5.57 0.83 -2.49
CA ARG A 88 -5.87 2.07 -1.75
C ARG A 88 -7.31 2.06 -1.26
N SER A 89 -7.65 3.03 -0.41
CA SER A 89 -9.05 3.23 -0.01
C SER A 89 -9.92 3.56 -1.23
N SER A 90 -11.22 3.28 -1.16
CA SER A 90 -12.18 3.57 -2.24
C SER A 90 -12.18 5.04 -2.69
N ARG A 91 -11.91 5.97 -1.77
CA ARG A 91 -11.79 7.40 -2.03
C ARG A 91 -10.52 7.79 -2.79
N ASN A 92 -9.45 7.01 -2.62
CA ASN A 92 -8.13 7.26 -3.21
C ASN A 92 -7.80 6.29 -4.35
N CYS A 93 -8.79 5.53 -4.81
CA CYS A 93 -8.62 4.62 -5.92
C CYS A 93 -8.85 5.37 -7.24
N LEU A 94 -7.79 5.55 -8.03
CA LEU A 94 -7.81 6.33 -9.27
C LEU A 94 -7.60 5.44 -10.50
N GLY A 95 -8.43 5.62 -11.54
CA GLY A 95 -8.18 5.13 -12.90
C GLY A 95 -8.08 3.61 -13.06
N ASN A 96 -7.12 3.16 -13.88
CA ASN A 96 -6.91 1.75 -14.29
C ASN A 96 -6.20 0.90 -13.21
N CYS A 97 -6.11 1.39 -11.97
CA CYS A 97 -5.33 0.76 -10.89
C CYS A 97 -6.15 -0.26 -10.11
N CYS A 98 -7.39 -0.47 -10.55
CA CYS A 98 -8.23 -1.59 -10.16
C CYS A 98 -8.07 -2.72 -11.17
N GLN A 99 -7.96 -3.96 -10.69
CA GLN A 99 -8.50 -5.07 -11.47
C GLN A 99 -10.03 -5.02 -11.32
N LYS A 100 -10.71 -4.32 -12.23
CA LYS A 100 -12.10 -4.67 -12.54
C LYS A 100 -12.04 -5.75 -13.58
N ASP A 101 -12.68 -6.88 -13.29
CA ASP A 101 -12.78 -8.07 -14.13
C ASP A 101 -12.92 -7.68 -15.61
N SER A 102 -11.83 -7.88 -16.35
CA SER A 102 -11.87 -8.01 -17.80
C SER A 102 -12.13 -9.49 -18.11
N ASP A 103 -13.25 -10.01 -17.63
CA ASP A 103 -13.81 -11.30 -18.00
C ASP A 103 -15.33 -11.07 -18.23
N ASP A 104 -15.64 -10.55 -19.41
CA ASP A 104 -16.93 -10.79 -20.12
C ASP A 104 -16.86 -12.18 -20.78
#